data_AF-A0A409X4E3-F1
#
_entry.id   AF-A0A409X4E3-F1
#
_cell.length_a   1.000
_cell.length_b   1.000
_cell.length_c   1.000
_cell.angle_alpha   90.00
_cell.angle_beta   90.00
_cell.angle_gamma   90.00
#
_symmetry.space_group_name_H-M   'P 1'
#
loop_
_entity.id
_entity.type
_entity.pdbx_description
1 polymer ?
#
loop_
_entity_poly.entity_id
_entity_poly.type
_entity_poly.pdbx_seq_one_letter_code
_entity_poly.pdbx_strand_id
1 'polypeptide(L)'
;MSESAKISEILLSILLPEISAAYSDEENDEDAEVEVASDTSEEQGVAPVHEGDGSLDNSKSGAEEAEDVEDVEEDSPSAIGFQRRSTQGKRARFNAYGPQKDYMVFKAVLHTLHAMDEAGIDLAIFLDALSWGNQYCIQNDQCRTQRSMLLHSEELETILQRWEKPPRKKRPIGGSRTIEPFTRNLVQQEVEDDLKSIGPLLSLKHGDDVDWIKMTVKGIDELVAQAKKRCPTLWALLAKSAKMVSNDELKKRTNHIRQNDLVRAS
;
A
#
# COMPACT_ATOMS: atom_id res chain seq x y z
N MET A 1 -58.09 3.23 -8.10
CA MET A 1 -56.74 2.63 -8.01
C MET A 1 -55.83 3.36 -8.99
N SER A 2 -54.74 3.95 -8.49
CA SER A 2 -53.88 4.89 -9.24
C SER A 2 -53.06 4.17 -10.32
N GLU A 3 -52.90 4.79 -11.50
CA GLU A 3 -52.04 4.28 -12.58
C GLU A 3 -50.59 4.04 -12.15
N SER A 4 -50.14 4.74 -11.10
CA SER A 4 -48.85 4.51 -10.45
C SER A 4 -48.69 3.08 -9.92
N ALA A 5 -49.77 2.47 -9.43
CA ALA A 5 -49.74 1.10 -8.90
C ALA A 5 -49.60 0.04 -10.02
N LYS A 6 -50.10 0.32 -11.23
CA LYS A 6 -49.95 -0.60 -12.38
C LYS A 6 -48.54 -0.59 -12.95
N ILE A 7 -47.86 0.56 -12.91
CA ILE A 7 -46.48 0.69 -13.41
C ILE A 7 -45.50 0.00 -12.45
N SER A 8 -45.74 0.06 -11.13
CA SER A 8 -44.91 -0.68 -10.16
C SER A 8 -45.04 -2.20 -10.29
N GLU A 9 -46.21 -2.70 -10.66
CA GLU A 9 -46.47 -4.14 -10.81
C GLU A 9 -45.85 -4.71 -12.10
N ILE A 10 -45.84 -3.90 -13.17
CA ILE A 10 -45.17 -4.26 -14.44
C ILE A 10 -43.64 -4.21 -14.28
N LEU A 11 -43.10 -3.26 -13.51
CA LEU A 11 -41.64 -3.21 -13.28
C LEU A 11 -41.15 -4.35 -12.36
N LEU A 12 -41.98 -4.81 -11.42
CA LEU A 12 -41.66 -5.96 -10.57
C LEU A 12 -41.68 -7.29 -11.33
N SER A 13 -42.49 -7.44 -12.38
CA SER A 13 -42.53 -8.66 -13.20
C SER A 13 -41.41 -8.74 -14.24
N ILE A 14 -40.78 -7.63 -14.62
CA ILE A 14 -39.66 -7.59 -15.58
C ILE A 14 -38.30 -7.80 -14.89
N LEU A 15 -38.17 -7.49 -13.60
CA LEU A 15 -36.89 -7.49 -12.87
C LEU A 15 -36.55 -8.78 -12.11
N LEU A 16 -37.42 -9.80 -12.15
CA LEU A 16 -37.21 -11.07 -11.45
C LEU A 16 -37.42 -12.27 -12.37
N PRO A 17 -36.38 -12.72 -13.10
CA PRO A 17 -36.36 -14.09 -13.56
C PRO A 17 -36.02 -15.00 -12.37
N GLU A 18 -36.99 -15.85 -12.04
CA GLU A 18 -36.94 -17.08 -11.25
C GLU A 18 -35.53 -17.52 -10.80
N ILE A 19 -35.17 -17.21 -9.56
CA ILE A 19 -34.24 -18.04 -8.79
C ILE A 19 -35.09 -19.11 -8.11
N SER A 20 -35.42 -20.15 -8.88
CA SER A 20 -35.99 -21.38 -8.35
C SER A 20 -34.87 -22.21 -7.71
N ALA A 21 -35.06 -22.46 -6.42
CA ALA A 21 -34.67 -23.65 -5.67
C ALA A 21 -33.34 -24.35 -6.02
N ALA A 22 -32.34 -24.13 -5.16
CA ALA A 22 -31.62 -25.20 -4.45
C ALA A 22 -30.45 -24.56 -3.70
N TYR A 23 -30.55 -24.45 -2.38
CA TYR A 23 -29.45 -24.75 -1.47
C TYR A 23 -30.08 -24.93 -0.10
N SER A 24 -30.23 -26.21 0.23
CA SER A 24 -30.74 -26.72 1.49
C SER A 24 -29.84 -26.31 2.65
N ASP A 25 -30.48 -26.11 3.80
CA ASP A 25 -29.91 -26.28 5.12
C ASP A 25 -28.98 -27.49 5.18
N GLU A 26 -27.74 -27.28 5.62
CA GLU A 26 -27.10 -28.14 6.60
C GLU A 26 -26.35 -27.21 7.57
N GLU A 27 -27.02 -26.89 8.67
CA GLU A 27 -26.36 -26.65 9.95
C GLU A 27 -25.58 -27.92 10.29
N ASN A 28 -24.26 -27.82 10.48
CA ASN A 28 -23.59 -28.77 11.35
C ASN A 28 -22.45 -28.10 12.10
N ASP A 29 -22.52 -28.30 13.40
CA ASP A 29 -21.61 -27.92 14.44
C ASP A 29 -20.17 -28.38 14.16
N GLU A 30 -19.19 -27.67 14.71
CA GLU A 30 -18.36 -28.23 15.79
C GLU A 30 -17.31 -27.20 16.24
N ASP A 31 -17.47 -26.83 17.52
CA ASP A 31 -16.50 -26.11 18.32
C ASP A 31 -15.20 -26.91 18.41
N ALA A 32 -14.16 -26.45 17.71
CA ALA A 32 -12.79 -26.93 17.93
C ALA A 32 -12.13 -26.07 19.03
N GLU A 33 -12.30 -26.49 20.28
CA GLU A 33 -11.42 -26.09 21.38
C GLU A 33 -9.98 -26.52 21.06
N VAL A 34 -9.10 -25.54 20.81
CA VAL A 34 -7.67 -25.78 20.66
C VAL A 34 -7.05 -25.78 22.05
N GLU A 35 -6.94 -26.97 22.65
CA GLU A 35 -6.06 -27.19 23.80
C GLU A 35 -4.60 -27.03 23.37
N VAL A 36 -3.97 -25.96 23.86
CA VAL A 36 -2.53 -25.72 23.71
C VAL A 36 -1.81 -26.54 24.78
N ALA A 37 -1.42 -27.76 24.42
CA ALA A 37 -0.53 -28.57 25.23
C ALA A 37 0.83 -27.87 25.37
N SER A 38 1.20 -27.59 26.61
CA SER A 38 2.50 -27.06 27.01
C SER A 38 3.47 -28.24 27.06
N ASP A 39 4.34 -28.39 26.05
CA ASP A 39 5.40 -29.39 26.11
C ASP A 39 6.64 -28.78 26.77
N THR A 40 7.02 -29.41 27.87
CA THR A 40 8.19 -29.12 28.69
C THR A 40 9.15 -30.27 28.43
N SER A 41 10.24 -30.00 27.72
CA SER A 41 11.31 -30.99 27.55
C SER A 41 12.63 -30.44 28.10
N GLU A 42 13.05 -31.12 29.14
CA GLU A 42 14.29 -31.01 29.89
C GLU A 42 15.54 -31.22 29.01
N GLU A 43 16.52 -30.35 29.25
CA GLU A 43 17.85 -30.69 29.75
C GLU A 43 18.51 -32.02 29.31
N GLN A 44 19.51 -31.92 28.43
CA GLN A 44 20.73 -32.75 28.32
C GLN A 44 21.66 -31.98 27.36
N GLY A 45 22.88 -31.53 27.67
CA GLY A 45 23.90 -32.05 28.57
C GLY A 45 25.10 -32.50 27.73
N VAL A 46 26.27 -31.85 27.93
CA VAL A 46 27.64 -32.40 27.70
C VAL A 46 28.10 -32.40 26.20
N ALA A 47 29.21 -31.87 25.68
CA ALA A 47 30.52 -31.37 26.18
C ALA A 47 31.32 -30.69 25.00
N PRO A 48 32.68 -30.52 24.99
CA PRO A 48 33.27 -29.21 24.75
C PRO A 48 34.36 -29.17 23.65
N VAL A 49 34.95 -27.99 23.47
CA VAL A 49 36.30 -27.70 22.89
C VAL A 49 36.53 -28.03 21.40
N HIS A 50 36.71 -26.97 20.60
CA HIS A 50 37.83 -26.94 19.65
C HIS A 50 38.39 -25.52 19.52
N GLU A 51 39.45 -25.25 20.27
CA GLU A 51 40.35 -24.12 20.03
C GLU A 51 41.17 -24.43 18.77
N GLY A 52 40.86 -23.73 17.68
CA GLY A 52 41.66 -23.71 16.46
C GLY A 52 42.42 -22.40 16.37
N ASP A 53 43.60 -22.37 17.00
CA ASP A 53 44.66 -21.42 16.74
C ASP A 53 45.14 -21.60 15.29
N GLY A 54 45.05 -20.52 14.51
CA GLY A 54 45.37 -20.47 13.10
C GLY A 54 45.95 -19.12 12.74
N SER A 55 47.05 -18.75 13.39
CA SER A 55 47.96 -17.71 12.93
C SER A 55 48.52 -18.05 11.54
N LEU A 56 48.21 -17.23 10.55
CA LEU A 56 49.03 -17.06 9.35
C LEU A 56 49.06 -15.58 8.95
N ASP A 57 50.16 -14.95 9.37
CA ASP A 57 50.74 -13.81 8.69
C ASP A 57 50.94 -14.15 7.20
N ASN A 58 50.40 -13.33 6.30
CA ASN A 58 51.11 -13.07 5.06
C ASN A 58 50.97 -11.61 4.66
N SER A 59 52.12 -10.95 4.68
CA SER A 59 52.35 -9.61 4.18
C SER A 59 52.06 -9.51 2.68
N LYS A 60 51.92 -8.26 2.23
CA LYS A 60 52.71 -7.66 1.13
C LYS A 60 51.86 -7.10 -0.03
N SER A 61 51.66 -5.78 0.10
CA SER A 61 51.80 -4.75 -0.94
C SER A 61 51.46 -5.10 -2.40
N GLY A 62 50.40 -4.47 -2.88
CA GLY A 62 50.14 -4.25 -4.29
C GLY A 62 49.18 -3.07 -4.42
N ALA A 63 49.73 -1.86 -4.32
CA ALA A 63 49.02 -0.65 -4.71
C ALA A 63 48.98 -0.65 -6.24
N GLU A 64 47.84 -1.04 -6.80
CA GLU A 64 47.48 -0.74 -8.19
C GLU A 64 46.35 0.27 -8.13
N GLU A 65 46.66 1.45 -8.63
CA GLU A 65 45.76 2.58 -8.85
C GLU A 65 44.63 2.11 -9.77
N ALA A 66 43.47 1.82 -9.18
CA ALA A 66 42.24 1.73 -9.95
C ALA A 66 41.86 3.16 -10.31
N GLU A 67 42.03 3.50 -11.59
CA GLU A 67 41.48 4.71 -12.16
C GLU A 67 39.97 4.74 -11.88
N ASP A 68 39.59 5.78 -11.16
CA ASP A 68 38.22 6.18 -10.83
C ASP A 68 37.54 6.61 -12.14
N VAL A 69 37.11 5.62 -12.93
CA VAL A 69 36.16 5.83 -14.01
C VAL A 69 34.81 5.99 -13.33
N GLU A 70 34.51 7.23 -12.95
CA GLU A 70 33.14 7.66 -12.67
C GLU A 70 32.33 7.45 -13.95
N ASP A 71 31.78 6.24 -14.09
CA ASP A 71 30.74 5.92 -15.05
C ASP A 71 29.49 6.66 -14.57
N VAL A 72 29.46 7.95 -14.90
CA VAL A 72 28.28 8.80 -14.79
C VAL A 72 27.29 8.21 -15.78
N GLU A 73 26.49 7.25 -15.32
CA GLU A 73 25.26 6.88 -15.99
C GLU A 73 24.40 8.14 -16.03
N GLU A 74 24.53 8.90 -17.11
CA GLU A 74 23.63 9.97 -17.49
C GLU A 74 22.24 9.33 -17.61
N ASP A 75 21.50 9.40 -16.50
CA ASP A 75 20.12 8.99 -16.31
C ASP A 75 19.26 9.71 -17.36
N SER A 76 19.22 9.10 -18.54
CA SER A 76 18.60 9.62 -19.75
C SER A 76 17.10 9.73 -19.49
N PRO A 77 16.53 10.94 -19.34
CA PRO A 77 15.12 11.12 -18.96
C PRO A 77 14.12 10.71 -20.06
N SER A 78 14.60 10.14 -21.16
CA SER A 78 13.83 9.86 -22.37
C SER A 78 13.07 8.53 -22.34
N ALA A 79 13.44 7.59 -21.47
CA ALA A 79 12.80 6.27 -21.43
C ALA A 79 11.40 6.29 -20.79
N ILE A 80 11.14 7.20 -19.84
CA ILE A 80 9.86 7.28 -19.10
C ILE A 80 8.71 7.70 -20.03
N GLY A 81 8.99 8.50 -21.07
CA GLY A 81 7.98 8.98 -22.01
C GLY A 81 7.36 7.89 -22.90
N PHE A 82 8.10 6.81 -23.17
CA PHE A 82 7.63 5.73 -24.05
C PHE A 82 6.65 4.78 -23.35
N GLN A 83 6.81 4.58 -22.03
CA GLN A 83 6.05 3.58 -21.27
C GLN A 83 4.63 4.03 -20.92
N ARG A 84 4.39 5.31 -20.61
CA ARG A 84 3.03 5.81 -20.29
C ARG A 84 2.03 5.66 -21.45
N ARG A 85 2.50 5.69 -22.70
CA ARG A 85 1.62 5.53 -23.88
C ARG A 85 1.07 4.11 -24.04
N SER A 86 1.70 3.13 -23.41
CA SER A 86 1.40 1.71 -23.64
C SER A 86 0.11 1.24 -22.95
N THR A 87 -0.09 1.54 -21.67
CA THR A 87 -1.30 1.13 -20.93
C THR A 87 -2.53 1.91 -21.39
N GLN A 88 -2.40 3.23 -21.55
CA GLN A 88 -3.46 4.08 -22.10
C GLN A 88 -3.82 3.68 -23.53
N GLY A 89 -2.83 3.33 -24.37
CA GLY A 89 -3.05 2.82 -25.72
C GLY A 89 -3.84 1.51 -25.75
N LYS A 90 -3.49 0.55 -24.88
CA LYS A 90 -4.27 -0.69 -24.72
C LYS A 90 -5.70 -0.40 -24.24
N ARG A 91 -5.87 0.54 -23.31
CA ARG A 91 -7.20 0.93 -22.80
C ARG A 91 -8.05 1.65 -23.85
N ALA A 92 -7.44 2.47 -24.69
CA ALA A 92 -8.10 3.13 -25.81
C ALA A 92 -8.69 2.11 -26.80
N ARG A 93 -8.00 0.98 -27.03
CA ARG A 93 -8.54 -0.13 -27.85
C ARG A 93 -9.83 -0.68 -27.26
N PHE A 94 -9.92 -0.85 -25.93
CA PHE A 94 -11.15 -1.30 -25.30
C PHE A 94 -12.25 -0.24 -25.35
N ASN A 95 -11.90 1.03 -25.20
CA ASN A 95 -12.87 2.13 -25.30
C ASN A 95 -13.49 2.26 -26.70
N ALA A 96 -12.78 1.83 -27.75
CA ALA A 96 -13.30 1.82 -29.12
C ALA A 96 -14.51 0.88 -29.30
N TYR A 97 -14.72 -0.10 -28.42
CA TYR A 97 -15.90 -0.97 -28.43
C TYR A 97 -17.17 -0.30 -27.88
N GLY A 98 -17.09 0.94 -27.40
CA GLY A 98 -18.25 1.71 -26.94
C GLY A 98 -19.02 1.02 -25.80
N PRO A 99 -20.34 0.81 -25.93
CA PRO A 99 -21.16 0.18 -24.88
C PRO A 99 -20.73 -1.23 -24.50
N GLN A 100 -20.01 -1.94 -25.37
CA GLN A 100 -19.58 -3.33 -25.14
C GLN A 100 -18.20 -3.46 -24.47
N LYS A 101 -17.54 -2.34 -24.17
CA LYS A 101 -16.17 -2.33 -23.64
C LYS A 101 -16.00 -3.25 -22.43
N ASP A 102 -16.95 -3.25 -21.50
CA ASP A 102 -16.85 -4.00 -20.24
C ASP A 102 -16.95 -5.51 -20.50
N TYR A 103 -17.80 -5.92 -21.44
CA TYR A 103 -17.92 -7.31 -21.87
C TYR A 103 -16.65 -7.80 -22.58
N MET A 104 -16.03 -6.95 -23.41
CA MET A 104 -14.77 -7.30 -24.09
C MET A 104 -13.61 -7.45 -23.10
N VAL A 105 -13.52 -6.56 -22.10
CA VAL A 105 -12.55 -6.70 -21.00
C VAL A 105 -12.81 -7.98 -20.23
N PHE A 106 -14.06 -8.27 -19.86
CA PHE A 106 -14.43 -9.51 -19.18
C PHE A 106 -13.98 -10.75 -19.96
N LYS A 107 -14.24 -10.81 -21.28
CA LYS A 107 -13.83 -11.93 -22.13
C LYS A 107 -12.32 -12.11 -22.17
N ALA A 108 -11.56 -11.01 -22.27
CA ALA A 108 -10.10 -11.06 -22.27
C ALA A 108 -9.54 -11.53 -20.92
N VAL A 109 -10.14 -11.10 -19.81
CA VAL A 109 -9.78 -11.56 -18.46
C VAL A 109 -10.07 -13.05 -18.31
N LEU A 110 -11.25 -13.52 -18.70
CA LEU A 110 -11.61 -14.94 -18.60
C LEU A 110 -10.67 -15.84 -19.42
N HIS A 111 -10.33 -15.42 -20.63
CA HIS A 111 -9.35 -16.12 -21.46
C HIS A 111 -7.97 -16.18 -20.79
N THR A 112 -7.56 -15.10 -20.10
CA THR A 112 -6.28 -15.07 -19.38
C THR A 112 -6.30 -16.03 -18.20
N LEU A 113 -7.40 -16.08 -17.44
CA LEU A 113 -7.56 -17.00 -16.32
C LEU A 113 -7.51 -18.47 -16.78
N HIS A 114 -8.19 -18.81 -17.88
CA HIS A 114 -8.11 -20.17 -18.43
C HIS A 114 -6.68 -20.56 -18.85
N ALA A 115 -5.94 -19.63 -19.46
CA ALA A 115 -4.54 -19.88 -19.83
C ALA A 115 -3.63 -20.07 -18.61
N MET A 116 -3.94 -19.43 -17.48
CA MET A 116 -3.24 -19.61 -16.22
C MET A 116 -3.55 -20.97 -15.59
N ASP A 117 -4.83 -21.38 -15.62
CA ASP A 117 -5.27 -22.70 -15.16
C ASP A 117 -4.62 -23.82 -15.97
N GLU A 118 -4.56 -23.69 -17.31
CA GLU A 118 -3.86 -24.64 -18.20
C GLU A 118 -2.36 -24.72 -17.91
N ALA A 119 -1.74 -23.61 -17.50
CA ALA A 119 -0.34 -23.55 -17.11
C ALA A 119 -0.08 -24.01 -15.66
N GLY A 120 -1.14 -24.31 -14.89
CA GLY A 120 -1.04 -24.74 -13.49
C GLY A 120 -0.55 -23.64 -12.54
N ILE A 121 -0.80 -22.37 -12.86
CA ILE A 121 -0.45 -21.23 -12.00
C ILE A 121 -1.70 -20.43 -11.65
N ASP A 122 -1.77 -19.91 -10.44
CA ASP A 122 -2.83 -18.98 -10.03
C ASP A 122 -2.39 -17.52 -10.17
N LEU A 123 -3.32 -16.59 -9.88
CA LEU A 123 -3.05 -15.15 -9.96
C LEU A 123 -1.98 -14.69 -8.96
N ALA A 124 -1.89 -15.31 -7.80
CA ALA A 124 -0.91 -14.93 -6.78
C ALA A 124 0.51 -15.32 -7.23
N ILE A 125 0.70 -16.56 -7.70
CA ILE A 125 1.96 -17.07 -8.25
C ILE A 125 2.39 -16.23 -9.45
N PHE A 126 1.46 -15.91 -10.35
CA PHE A 126 1.76 -15.07 -11.51
C PHE A 126 2.26 -13.68 -11.11
N LEU A 127 1.57 -13.00 -10.19
CA LEU A 127 1.96 -11.66 -9.75
C LEU A 127 3.29 -11.67 -8.97
N ASP A 128 3.52 -12.70 -8.14
CA ASP A 128 4.79 -12.88 -7.43
C ASP A 128 5.96 -13.09 -8.41
N ALA A 129 5.82 -14.04 -9.33
CA ALA A 129 6.82 -14.34 -10.35
C ALA A 129 7.09 -13.15 -11.28
N LEU A 130 6.05 -12.45 -11.74
CA LEU A 130 6.19 -11.26 -12.60
C LEU A 130 6.91 -10.12 -11.88
N SER A 131 6.70 -9.98 -10.57
CA SER A 131 7.31 -8.94 -9.74
C SER A 131 8.80 -9.23 -9.56
N TRP A 132 9.19 -10.00 -8.55
CA TRP A 132 10.60 -10.38 -8.34
C TRP A 132 10.76 -11.78 -7.72
N GLY A 133 9.69 -12.59 -7.66
CA GLY A 133 9.72 -13.94 -7.10
C GLY A 133 10.42 -14.97 -7.99
N ASN A 134 10.76 -14.63 -9.23
CA ASN A 134 11.38 -15.57 -10.17
C ASN A 134 12.54 -14.95 -10.98
N GLN A 135 13.71 -15.58 -10.92
CA GLN A 135 14.93 -15.09 -11.58
C GLN A 135 14.82 -15.03 -13.11
N TYR A 136 14.12 -15.97 -13.74
CA TYR A 136 13.92 -15.97 -15.19
C TYR A 136 13.01 -14.82 -15.63
N CYS A 137 11.96 -14.52 -14.87
CA CYS A 137 11.12 -13.34 -15.10
C CYS A 137 11.86 -12.02 -14.87
N ILE A 138 12.84 -11.99 -13.96
CA ILE A 138 13.69 -10.80 -13.74
C ILE A 138 14.57 -10.53 -14.97
N GLN A 139 15.13 -11.58 -15.58
CA GLN A 139 16.02 -11.47 -16.74
C GLN A 139 15.26 -11.27 -18.07
N ASN A 140 14.01 -11.72 -18.17
CA ASN A 140 13.22 -11.61 -19.39
C ASN A 140 12.76 -10.16 -19.66
N ASP A 141 13.13 -9.60 -20.81
CA ASP A 141 12.80 -8.22 -21.17
C ASP A 141 11.29 -7.93 -21.32
N GLN A 142 10.50 -8.92 -21.75
CA GLN A 142 9.05 -8.75 -21.80
C GLN A 142 8.44 -8.67 -20.40
N CYS A 143 8.87 -9.54 -19.47
CA CYS A 143 8.46 -9.50 -18.07
C CYS A 143 8.86 -8.18 -17.41
N ARG A 144 10.12 -7.74 -17.59
CA ARG A 144 10.59 -6.42 -17.13
C ARG A 144 9.71 -5.29 -17.66
N THR A 145 9.41 -5.30 -18.96
CA THR A 145 8.56 -4.28 -19.59
C THR A 145 7.14 -4.29 -19.01
N GLN A 146 6.50 -5.45 -18.89
CA GLN A 146 5.15 -5.54 -18.31
C GLN A 146 5.14 -5.12 -16.84
N ARG A 147 6.15 -5.52 -16.05
CA ARG A 147 6.31 -5.10 -14.66
C ARG A 147 6.47 -3.58 -14.55
N SER A 148 7.37 -2.98 -15.30
CA SER A 148 7.55 -1.52 -15.32
C SER A 148 6.26 -0.81 -15.73
N MET A 149 5.55 -1.32 -16.74
CA MET A 149 4.26 -0.77 -17.16
C MET A 149 3.19 -0.84 -16.05
N LEU A 150 3.14 -1.95 -15.30
CA LEU A 150 2.19 -2.12 -14.20
C LEU A 150 2.52 -1.14 -13.06
N LEU A 151 3.78 -1.14 -12.59
CA LEU A 151 4.22 -0.37 -11.41
C LEU A 151 4.17 1.14 -11.63
N HIS A 152 4.36 1.62 -12.86
CA HIS A 152 4.28 3.05 -13.20
C HIS A 152 2.90 3.47 -13.72
N SER A 153 1.91 2.59 -13.69
CA SER A 153 0.56 2.93 -14.14
C SER A 153 -0.26 3.62 -13.06
N GLU A 154 -1.00 4.65 -13.45
CA GLU A 154 -2.03 5.30 -12.61
C GLU A 154 -3.16 4.31 -12.23
N GLU A 155 -3.28 3.22 -13.00
CA GLU A 155 -4.25 2.15 -12.72
C GLU A 155 -3.89 1.33 -11.48
N LEU A 156 -2.60 1.16 -11.16
CA LEU A 156 -2.17 0.35 -10.03
C LEU A 156 -2.69 0.92 -8.71
N GLU A 157 -2.60 2.23 -8.52
CA GLU A 157 -3.17 2.89 -7.34
C GLU A 157 -4.68 2.62 -7.24
N THR A 158 -5.40 2.79 -8.35
CA THR A 158 -6.85 2.56 -8.42
C THR A 158 -7.21 1.08 -8.19
N ILE A 159 -6.34 0.15 -8.57
CA ILE A 159 -6.49 -1.29 -8.30
C ILE A 159 -6.29 -1.56 -6.81
N LEU A 160 -5.22 -1.05 -6.20
CA LEU A 160 -4.93 -1.21 -4.77
C LEU A 160 -6.05 -0.64 -3.89
N GLN A 161 -6.57 0.55 -4.23
CA GLN A 161 -7.72 1.14 -3.53
C GLN A 161 -8.99 0.26 -3.63
N ARG A 162 -9.24 -0.35 -4.80
CA ARG A 162 -10.38 -1.27 -4.99
C ARG A 162 -10.17 -2.61 -4.29
N TRP A 163 -8.94 -3.09 -4.19
CA TRP A 163 -8.60 -4.28 -3.41
C TRP A 163 -8.79 -4.03 -1.91
N GLU A 164 -8.40 -2.85 -1.41
CA GLU A 164 -8.65 -2.44 -0.03
C GLU A 164 -10.15 -2.33 0.25
N LYS A 165 -10.90 -1.65 -0.63
CA LYS A 165 -12.33 -1.35 -0.46
C LYS A 165 -13.14 -1.75 -1.72
N PRO A 166 -13.51 -3.03 -1.86
CA PRO A 166 -14.24 -3.48 -3.04
C PRO A 166 -15.65 -2.88 -3.13
N PRO A 167 -16.19 -2.65 -4.35
CA PRO A 167 -17.54 -2.13 -4.55
C PRO A 167 -18.59 -3.08 -3.96
N ARG A 168 -19.48 -2.52 -3.11
CA ARG A 168 -20.35 -3.30 -2.22
C ARG A 168 -21.65 -3.73 -2.90
N LYS A 169 -21.88 -5.04 -3.04
CA LYS A 169 -23.23 -5.64 -3.27
C LYS A 169 -23.54 -6.80 -2.30
N LYS A 170 -22.54 -7.63 -1.99
CA LYS A 170 -22.51 -8.62 -0.89
C LYS A 170 -21.10 -8.52 -0.30
N ARG A 171 -20.92 -8.45 1.03
CA ARG A 171 -19.64 -8.07 1.69
C ARG A 171 -18.50 -9.04 1.33
N PRO A 172 -17.65 -8.75 0.32
CA PRO A 172 -16.48 -9.57 0.10
C PRO A 172 -15.48 -9.20 1.19
N ILE A 173 -14.74 -10.18 1.70
CA ILE A 173 -13.57 -9.88 2.51
C ILE A 173 -12.53 -9.34 1.51
N GLY A 174 -12.46 -8.01 1.38
CA GLY A 174 -11.45 -7.36 0.55
C GLY A 174 -10.04 -7.57 1.14
N GLY A 175 -9.04 -7.06 0.43
CA GLY A 175 -7.64 -7.10 0.85
C GLY A 175 -7.31 -6.18 2.03
N SER A 176 -8.28 -5.49 2.64
CA SER A 176 -8.06 -4.57 3.78
C SER A 176 -7.31 -5.24 4.93
N ARG A 177 -7.59 -6.52 5.24
CA ARG A 177 -6.87 -7.28 6.29
C ARG A 177 -5.36 -7.38 6.06
N THR A 178 -4.92 -7.36 4.80
CA THR A 178 -3.50 -7.47 4.42
C THR A 178 -2.89 -6.10 4.11
N ILE A 179 -3.64 -5.26 3.40
CA ILE A 179 -3.16 -3.95 2.93
C ILE A 179 -3.03 -2.95 4.10
N GLU A 180 -3.95 -2.95 5.08
CA GLU A 180 -3.91 -1.98 6.18
C GLU A 180 -2.70 -2.17 7.11
N PRO A 181 -2.37 -3.38 7.61
CA PRO A 181 -1.17 -3.58 8.41
C PRO A 181 0.11 -3.27 7.62
N PHE A 182 0.17 -3.67 6.36
CA PHE A 182 1.31 -3.35 5.47
C PHE A 182 1.49 -1.84 5.32
N THR A 183 0.43 -1.11 4.99
CA THR A 183 0.46 0.35 4.83
C THR A 183 0.84 1.04 6.13
N ARG A 184 0.35 0.54 7.27
CA ARG A 184 0.72 1.06 8.60
C ARG A 184 2.21 0.90 8.87
N ASN A 185 2.76 -0.28 8.61
CA ASN A 185 4.18 -0.56 8.80
C ASN A 185 5.05 0.35 7.92
N LEU A 186 4.66 0.56 6.66
CA LEU A 186 5.37 1.45 5.74
C LEU A 186 5.38 2.90 6.26
N VAL A 187 4.21 3.43 6.68
CA VAL A 187 4.13 4.78 7.26
C VAL A 187 4.92 4.89 8.55
N GLN A 188 4.95 3.83 9.37
CA GLN A 188 5.74 3.79 10.60
C GLN A 188 7.24 3.89 10.30
N GLN A 189 7.74 3.13 9.32
CA GLN A 189 9.14 3.18 8.91
C GLN A 189 9.53 4.56 8.40
N GLU A 190 8.73 5.15 7.50
CA GLU A 190 8.95 6.51 6.98
C GLU A 190 8.98 7.55 8.10
N VAL A 191 8.07 7.47 9.08
CA VAL A 191 8.07 8.37 10.24
C VAL A 191 9.29 8.14 11.14
N GLU A 192 9.73 6.90 11.30
CA GLU A 192 10.92 6.58 12.08
C GLU A 192 12.19 7.14 11.42
N ASP A 193 12.30 7.03 10.10
CA ASP A 193 13.43 7.58 9.33
C ASP A 193 13.43 9.12 9.36
N ASP A 194 12.25 9.74 9.25
CA ASP A 194 12.02 11.16 9.47
C ASP A 194 12.45 11.61 10.89
N LEU A 195 12.15 10.81 11.92
CA LEU A 195 12.55 11.10 13.30
C LEU A 195 14.07 10.94 13.51
N LYS A 196 14.69 9.94 12.89
CA LYS A 196 16.15 9.77 12.90
C LYS A 196 16.85 10.93 12.22
N SER A 197 16.31 11.43 11.11
CA SER A 197 16.90 12.53 10.34
C SER A 197 16.86 13.88 11.08
N ILE A 198 15.82 14.11 11.88
CA ILE A 198 15.66 15.32 12.70
C ILE A 198 16.33 15.21 14.09
N GLY A 199 16.61 14.01 14.57
CA GLY A 199 17.26 13.77 15.86
C GLY A 199 18.48 14.66 16.13
N PRO A 200 19.45 14.77 15.21
CA PRO A 200 20.61 15.66 15.36
C PRO A 200 20.28 17.15 15.43
N LEU A 201 19.14 17.57 14.87
CA LEU A 201 18.67 18.95 14.91
C LEU A 201 18.02 19.29 16.25
N LEU A 202 17.35 18.32 16.87
CA LEU A 202 16.68 18.48 18.17
C LEU A 202 17.61 18.20 19.36
N SER A 203 18.74 17.53 19.11
CA SER A 203 19.71 17.19 20.15
C SER A 203 20.75 18.30 20.30
N LEU A 204 20.95 18.78 21.52
CA LEU A 204 22.11 19.61 21.85
C LEU A 204 23.35 18.73 21.90
N LYS A 205 24.49 19.24 21.43
CA LYS A 205 25.76 18.55 21.64
C LYS A 205 26.07 18.54 23.13
N HIS A 206 26.76 17.50 23.58
CA HIS A 206 27.15 17.38 24.98
C HIS A 206 27.99 18.60 25.41
N GLY A 207 27.50 19.35 26.40
CA GLY A 207 28.15 20.57 26.90
C GLY A 207 27.69 21.88 26.26
N ASP A 208 26.82 21.85 25.24
CA ASP A 208 26.18 23.05 24.72
C ASP A 208 24.93 23.39 25.56
N ASP A 209 24.94 24.57 26.19
CA ASP A 209 23.75 25.12 26.84
C ASP A 209 22.75 25.67 25.80
N VAL A 210 21.47 25.71 26.19
CA VAL A 210 20.40 26.30 25.39
C VAL A 210 20.62 27.80 25.26
N ASP A 211 21.09 28.24 24.09
CA ASP A 211 21.23 29.66 23.78
C ASP A 211 19.84 30.30 23.61
N TRP A 212 19.51 31.25 24.49
CA TRP A 212 18.27 32.01 24.46
C TRP A 212 18.03 32.70 23.10
N ILE A 213 19.08 33.14 22.41
CA ILE A 213 18.97 33.77 21.09
C ILE A 213 18.45 32.77 20.06
N LYS A 214 18.85 31.50 20.16
CA LYS A 214 18.35 30.41 19.30
C LYS A 214 16.92 29.99 19.65
N MET A 215 16.45 30.30 20.86
CA MET A 215 15.03 30.15 21.25
C MET A 215 14.14 31.33 20.83
N THR A 216 14.68 32.36 20.18
CA THR A 216 13.84 33.44 19.64
C THR A 216 12.91 32.92 18.54
N VAL A 217 11.83 33.67 18.25
CA VAL A 217 10.87 33.34 17.18
C VAL A 217 11.57 33.02 15.85
N LYS A 218 12.64 33.76 15.51
CA LYS A 218 13.43 33.51 14.30
C LYS A 218 14.13 32.14 14.29
N GLY A 219 14.60 31.68 15.45
CA GLY A 219 15.19 30.35 15.59
C GLY A 219 14.16 29.23 15.47
N ILE A 220 12.93 29.47 15.95
CA ILE A 220 11.82 28.53 15.80
C ILE A 220 11.40 28.42 14.33
N ASP A 221 11.29 29.53 13.60
CA ASP A 221 10.93 29.51 12.18
C ASP A 221 11.97 28.74 11.34
N GLU A 222 13.26 28.96 11.63
CA GLU A 222 14.34 28.23 10.99
C GLU A 222 14.31 26.73 11.35
N LEU A 223 14.07 26.39 12.62
CA LEU A 223 13.90 25.01 13.06
C LEU A 223 12.72 24.34 12.34
N VAL A 224 11.60 25.04 12.19
CA VAL A 224 10.42 24.56 11.45
C VAL A 224 10.73 24.37 9.97
N ALA A 225 11.48 25.28 9.34
CA ALA A 225 11.90 25.14 7.94
C ALA A 225 12.81 23.92 7.75
N GLN A 226 13.76 23.71 8.67
CA GLN A 226 14.64 22.55 8.65
C GLN A 226 13.90 21.24 8.94
N ALA A 227 12.96 21.25 9.88
CA ALA A 227 12.08 20.11 10.16
C ALA A 227 11.28 19.73 8.92
N LYS A 228 10.56 20.69 8.30
CA LYS A 228 9.80 20.46 7.05
C LYS A 228 10.65 19.85 5.94
N LYS A 229 11.91 20.26 5.84
CA LYS A 229 12.85 19.76 4.84
C LYS A 229 13.34 18.34 5.14
N ARG A 230 13.61 18.03 6.41
CA ARG A 230 14.22 16.75 6.83
C ARG A 230 13.19 15.65 7.13
N CYS A 231 11.99 16.03 7.56
CA CYS A 231 10.92 15.10 7.92
C CYS A 231 9.58 15.45 7.24
N PRO A 232 9.51 15.42 5.90
CA PRO A 232 8.33 15.86 5.16
C PRO A 232 7.08 15.03 5.47
N THR A 233 7.22 13.72 5.69
CA THR A 233 6.10 12.80 5.94
C THR A 233 5.51 13.05 7.32
N LEU A 234 6.34 13.05 8.35
CA LEU A 234 5.96 13.39 9.72
C LEU A 234 5.34 14.79 9.78
N TRP A 235 5.95 15.77 9.12
CA TRP A 235 5.43 17.13 9.10
C TRP A 235 4.04 17.20 8.45
N ALA A 236 3.84 16.51 7.32
CA ALA A 236 2.53 16.44 6.66
C ALA A 236 1.47 15.80 7.56
N LEU A 237 1.83 14.74 8.29
CA LEU A 237 0.95 14.09 9.26
C LEU A 237 0.56 15.03 10.41
N LEU A 238 1.53 15.72 11.02
CA LEU A 238 1.29 16.70 12.10
C LEU A 238 0.44 17.89 11.61
N ALA A 239 0.73 18.41 10.41
CA ALA A 239 -0.05 19.49 9.82
C ALA A 239 -1.49 19.07 9.53
N LYS A 240 -1.71 17.80 9.11
CA LYS A 240 -3.03 17.26 8.87
C LYS A 240 -3.80 17.03 10.17
N SER A 241 -3.16 16.49 11.20
CA SER A 241 -3.80 16.27 12.51
C SER A 241 -4.19 17.57 13.20
N ALA A 242 -3.32 18.60 13.14
CA ALA A 242 -3.63 19.93 13.67
C ALA A 242 -4.88 20.56 13.01
N LYS A 243 -5.05 20.37 11.69
CA LYS A 243 -6.24 20.85 10.97
C LYS A 243 -7.52 20.08 11.34
N MET A 244 -7.41 18.78 11.64
CA MET A 244 -8.58 17.98 12.02
C MET A 244 -9.20 18.47 13.33
N VAL A 245 -8.37 18.80 14.33
CA VAL A 245 -8.84 19.33 15.62
C VAL A 245 -9.60 20.65 15.45
N SER A 246 -9.05 21.58 14.65
CA SER A 246 -9.68 22.88 14.38
C SER A 246 -11.06 22.73 13.71
N ASN A 247 -11.19 21.81 12.76
CA ASN A 247 -12.46 21.57 12.07
C ASN A 247 -13.56 21.02 12.99
N ASP A 248 -13.20 20.16 13.93
CA ASP A 248 -14.18 19.60 14.88
C ASP A 248 -14.64 20.63 15.91
N GLU A 249 -13.75 21.53 16.35
CA GLU A 249 -14.14 22.65 17.20
C GLU A 249 -15.07 23.63 16.49
N LEU A 250 -14.79 23.94 15.23
CA LEU A 250 -15.65 24.81 14.41
C LEU A 250 -17.05 24.21 14.25
N LYS A 251 -17.16 22.90 13.98
CA LYS A 251 -18.45 22.21 13.88
C LYS A 251 -19.25 22.29 15.18
N LYS A 252 -18.60 22.09 16.33
CA LYS A 252 -19.25 22.21 17.65
C LYS A 252 -19.78 23.62 17.88
N ARG A 253 -18.99 24.65 17.55
CA ARG A 253 -19.42 26.06 17.67
C ARG A 253 -20.61 26.38 16.78
N THR A 254 -20.60 25.95 15.52
CA THR A 254 -21.75 26.17 14.60
C THR A 254 -23.01 25.44 15.06
N ASN A 255 -22.88 24.23 15.61
CA ASN A 255 -24.04 23.51 16.14
C ASN A 255 -24.61 24.18 17.40
N HIS A 256 -23.76 24.72 18.27
CA HIS A 256 -24.21 25.45 19.46
C HIS A 256 -24.94 26.75 19.11
N ILE A 257 -24.44 27.51 18.11
CA ILE A 257 -25.13 28.71 17.61
C ILE A 257 -26.51 28.36 17.06
N ARG A 258 -26.61 27.32 16.22
CA ARG A 258 -27.90 26.86 15.67
C ARG A 258 -28.90 26.44 16.75
N GLN A 259 -28.43 25.78 17.82
CA GLN A 259 -29.30 25.42 18.94
C GLN A 259 -29.80 26.64 19.71
N ASN A 260 -28.94 27.63 19.93
CA ASN A 260 -29.34 28.87 20.61
C ASN A 260 -30.32 29.71 19.77
N ASP A 261 -30.19 29.70 18.44
CA ASP A 261 -31.13 30.37 17.55
C ASP A 261 -32.50 29.68 17.52
N LEU A 262 -32.55 28.33 17.60
CA LEU A 262 -33.81 27.59 17.72
C LEU A 262 -34.53 27.87 19.04
N VAL A 263 -33.79 27.96 20.15
CA VAL A 263 -34.36 28.27 21.48
C VAL A 263 -34.88 29.70 21.54
N ARG A 264 -34.26 30.67 20.85
CA ARG A 264 -34.76 32.06 20.79
C ARG A 264 -35.97 32.25 19.88
N ALA A 265 -36.20 31.34 18.94
CA ALA A 265 -37.32 31.41 18.01
C ALA A 265 -38.60 30.71 18.53
N SER A 266 -38.52 30.02 19.67
CA SER A 266 -39.64 29.33 20.34
C SER A 266 -40.16 30.13 21.52
#